data_AF-A0A8R2B2P9-F1
#
_entry.id   AF-A0A8R2B2P9-F1
#
_cell.length_a   1.000
_cell.length_b   1.000
_cell.length_c   1.000
_cell.angle_alpha   90.00
_cell.angle_beta   90.00
_cell.angle_gamma   90.00
#
_symmetry.space_group_name_H-M   'P 1'
#
loop_
_entity.id
_entity.type
_entity.pdbx_description
1 polymer ?
#
loop_
_entity_poly.entity_id
_entity_poly.type
_entity_poly.pdbx_seq_one_letter_code
_entity_poly.pdbx_strand_id
1 'polypeptide(L)'
;MKGYCSYNKSDIVSHYNAAWDDDIKNVNKDFIESGVFNGCINLKDLFGFCEDYKRILINCNQQLILNRASLDMNAIKQYKNNEIVIDASKLKDVKINISKILWRMPIVKVSDKEKIQLLKVVNHQKPLKCAFRSWELCEYPFLPQNTLHSWKVKTSNKLEKPRYAIIGFQTDRKNSVSTPMSYFDHCKIKNVKVYLNSEVFPYEDFQSDFTKNRMATLYRAYAEFQKSYYGHDNVTPLLTRTDFKKLSPIIVVDMSRQNDNVKTSTVDLRIEMETEEAFPPSTSAYCLILHDQIITYNPFNGEVRTL
;
A
#
# COMPACT_ATOMS: atom_id res chain seq x y z
N MET A 1 -2.65 2.57 1.68
CA MET A 1 -2.94 1.33 2.43
C MET A 1 -1.72 0.82 3.20
N LYS A 2 -0.64 0.32 2.55
CA LYS A 2 0.59 -0.14 3.23
C LYS A 2 1.13 0.85 4.27
N GLY A 3 1.16 2.14 3.93
CA GLY A 3 1.65 3.20 4.83
C GLY A 3 1.01 3.22 6.22
N TYR A 4 -0.31 2.94 6.33
CA TYR A 4 -0.96 2.88 7.64
C TYR A 4 -0.38 1.80 8.54
N CYS A 5 0.02 0.66 7.97
CA CYS A 5 0.67 -0.42 8.72
C CYS A 5 2.17 -0.16 8.90
N SER A 6 2.81 0.48 7.91
CA SER A 6 4.27 0.61 7.87
C SER A 6 4.83 1.74 8.72
N TYR A 7 4.12 2.87 8.85
CA TYR A 7 4.66 4.06 9.50
C TYR A 7 4.37 4.07 10.99
N ASN A 8 5.28 4.66 11.75
CA ASN A 8 5.02 5.12 13.11
C ASN A 8 4.81 6.65 13.13
N LYS A 9 4.53 7.22 14.30
CA LYS A 9 4.33 8.66 14.47
C LYS A 9 5.54 9.52 14.11
N SER A 10 6.76 9.00 14.24
CA SER A 10 7.96 9.72 13.82
C SER A 10 8.18 9.67 12.30
N ASP A 11 7.85 8.54 11.67
CA ASP A 11 7.98 8.35 10.23
C ASP A 11 7.06 9.32 9.49
N ILE A 12 5.80 9.44 9.93
CA ILE A 12 4.80 10.26 9.23
C ILE A 12 5.17 11.75 9.18
N VAL A 13 5.93 12.25 10.17
CA VAL A 13 6.44 13.64 10.15
C VAL A 13 7.31 13.89 8.92
N SER A 14 8.11 12.90 8.49
CA SER A 14 8.91 13.01 7.27
C SER A 14 8.07 13.05 5.98
N HIS A 15 6.79 12.70 6.06
CA HIS A 15 5.84 12.68 4.95
C HIS A 15 4.90 13.89 4.92
N TYR A 16 5.13 14.92 5.74
CA TYR A 16 4.36 16.17 5.67
C TYR A 16 4.47 16.84 4.30
N ASN A 17 5.62 16.69 3.62
CA ASN A 17 5.82 17.12 2.24
C ASN A 17 4.98 16.35 1.21
N ALA A 18 4.32 15.26 1.60
CA ALA A 18 3.39 14.50 0.76
C ALA A 18 1.92 14.71 1.21
N ALA A 19 1.66 15.70 2.08
CA ALA A 19 0.37 15.91 2.72
C ALA A 19 -0.12 14.68 3.50
N TRP A 20 0.79 13.95 4.16
CA TRP A 20 0.44 12.92 5.13
C TRP A 20 0.76 13.44 6.53
N ASP A 21 -0.25 13.82 7.30
CA ASP A 21 -0.10 14.37 8.65
C ASP A 21 -0.42 13.32 9.74
N ASP A 22 0.25 13.42 10.89
CA ASP A 22 0.05 12.51 12.04
C ASP A 22 -1.32 12.73 12.69
N ASP A 23 -1.77 14.00 12.72
CA ASP A 23 -2.99 14.34 13.43
C ASP A 23 -4.23 13.97 12.64
N ILE A 24 -4.17 13.83 11.30
CA ILE A 24 -5.28 13.50 10.37
C ILE A 24 -6.52 14.45 10.50
N LYS A 25 -6.52 15.34 11.50
CA LYS A 25 -7.60 16.22 11.96
C LYS A 25 -7.71 17.47 11.09
N ASN A 26 -6.58 18.01 10.64
CA ASN A 26 -6.55 19.26 9.89
C ASN A 26 -6.58 19.05 8.37
N VAL A 27 -6.54 17.79 7.91
CA VAL A 27 -6.74 17.41 6.51
C VAL A 27 -5.83 18.21 5.56
N ASN A 28 -4.63 18.56 6.03
CA ASN A 28 -3.66 19.35 5.28
C ASN A 28 -4.21 20.67 4.70
N LYS A 29 -5.11 21.36 5.42
CA LYS A 29 -5.66 22.67 4.99
C LYS A 29 -4.57 23.67 4.58
N ASP A 30 -3.44 23.65 5.25
CA ASP A 30 -2.34 24.59 5.05
C ASP A 30 -1.32 24.13 3.97
N PHE A 31 -1.55 22.98 3.33
CA PHE A 31 -0.62 22.44 2.33
C PHE A 31 -0.65 23.20 1.00
N ILE A 32 -1.75 23.91 0.71
CA ILE A 32 -1.92 24.71 -0.50
C ILE A 32 -1.98 26.17 -0.08
N GLU A 33 -0.97 26.95 -0.48
CA GLU A 33 -0.94 28.39 -0.29
C GLU A 33 -1.12 29.08 -1.64
N SER A 34 -2.08 30.00 -1.73
CA SER A 34 -2.38 30.76 -2.95
C SER A 34 -2.66 29.89 -4.21
N GLY A 35 -3.19 28.68 -4.03
CA GLY A 35 -3.55 27.78 -5.12
C GLY A 35 -2.36 27.03 -5.76
N VAL A 36 -1.18 27.11 -5.16
CA VAL A 36 0.02 26.39 -5.60
C VAL A 36 0.48 25.46 -4.48
N PHE A 37 1.05 24.32 -4.86
CA PHE A 37 1.70 23.42 -3.94
C PHE A 37 2.92 22.78 -4.59
N ASN A 38 3.84 22.30 -3.76
CA ASN A 38 4.84 21.33 -4.17
C ASN A 38 4.77 20.14 -3.21
N GLY A 39 5.22 18.98 -3.66
CA GLY A 39 5.24 17.80 -2.81
C GLY A 39 6.37 16.86 -3.17
N CYS A 40 6.83 16.10 -2.18
CA CYS A 40 7.88 15.11 -2.34
C CYS A 40 7.42 13.79 -1.73
N ILE A 41 7.44 12.72 -2.53
CA ILE A 41 7.07 11.37 -2.11
C ILE A 41 8.33 10.51 -2.15
N ASN A 42 8.61 9.77 -1.07
CA ASN A 42 9.78 8.91 -1.07
C ASN A 42 9.54 7.70 -1.98
N LEU A 43 10.54 7.36 -2.78
CA LEU A 43 10.41 6.27 -3.74
C LEU A 43 10.27 4.89 -3.09
N LYS A 44 10.71 4.75 -1.83
CA LYS A 44 10.47 3.55 -1.01
C LYS A 44 8.97 3.33 -0.72
N ASP A 45 8.15 4.37 -0.78
CA ASP A 45 6.71 4.28 -0.53
C ASP A 45 5.95 3.82 -1.78
N LEU A 46 6.54 4.04 -2.97
CA LEU A 46 5.97 3.71 -4.27
C LEU A 46 6.51 2.40 -4.84
N PHE A 47 7.79 2.10 -4.60
CA PHE A 47 8.51 0.97 -5.16
C PHE A 47 9.25 0.19 -4.09
N GLY A 48 8.88 -1.08 -3.90
CA GLY A 48 9.54 -1.93 -2.94
C GLY A 48 10.99 -2.26 -3.30
N PHE A 49 11.36 -2.15 -4.59
CA PHE A 49 12.76 -2.14 -5.00
C PHE A 49 13.57 -1.05 -4.28
N CYS A 50 13.05 0.17 -4.18
CA CYS A 50 13.73 1.28 -3.49
C CYS A 50 13.72 1.10 -1.96
N GLU A 51 12.79 0.31 -1.44
CA GLU A 51 12.69 -0.03 -0.02
C GLU A 51 13.74 -1.06 0.41
N ASP A 52 13.93 -2.12 -0.38
CA ASP A 52 14.75 -3.27 0.02
C ASP A 52 16.14 -3.30 -0.63
N TYR A 53 16.25 -2.91 -1.90
CA TYR A 53 17.50 -3.01 -2.63
C TYR A 53 18.43 -1.82 -2.32
N LYS A 54 19.38 -2.03 -1.41
CA LYS A 54 20.35 -1.01 -0.96
C LYS A 54 21.71 -1.06 -1.65
N ARG A 55 21.85 -1.85 -2.72
CA ARG A 55 23.11 -1.99 -3.46
C ARG A 55 23.14 -1.02 -4.64
N ILE A 56 24.35 -0.71 -5.11
CA ILE A 56 24.55 0.12 -6.31
C ILE A 56 24.13 -0.64 -7.57
N LEU A 57 23.51 0.06 -8.51
CA LEU A 57 23.30 -0.41 -9.87
C LEU A 57 24.24 0.34 -10.81
N ILE A 58 24.89 -0.38 -11.70
CA ILE A 58 25.84 0.17 -12.68
C ILE A 58 25.16 0.16 -14.04
N ASN A 59 25.21 1.27 -14.79
CA ASN A 59 24.63 1.40 -16.14
C ASN A 59 23.13 1.06 -16.24
N CYS A 60 22.38 1.37 -15.18
CA CYS A 60 20.95 1.09 -15.14
C CYS A 60 20.16 2.18 -15.87
N ASN A 61 19.53 1.79 -16.98
CA ASN A 61 18.53 2.63 -17.63
C ASN A 61 17.24 2.61 -16.82
N GLN A 62 16.69 3.79 -16.58
CA GLN A 62 15.55 4.00 -15.70
C GLN A 62 14.40 4.62 -16.49
N GLN A 63 13.22 4.02 -16.39
CA GLN A 63 12.00 4.54 -16.98
C GLN A 63 10.89 4.56 -15.94
N LEU A 64 10.17 5.68 -15.87
CA LEU A 64 9.01 5.84 -15.00
C LEU A 64 7.78 6.13 -15.86
N ILE A 65 6.76 5.29 -15.73
CA ILE A 65 5.47 5.44 -16.41
C ILE A 65 4.44 5.80 -15.34
N LEU A 66 3.77 6.94 -15.52
CA LEU A 66 2.73 7.43 -14.61
C LEU A 66 1.42 7.52 -15.36
N ASN A 67 0.41 6.79 -14.89
CA ASN A 67 -0.93 6.85 -15.42
C ASN A 67 -1.77 7.76 -14.53
N ARG A 68 -2.27 8.86 -15.08
CA ARG A 68 -3.14 9.80 -14.36
C ARG A 68 -4.61 9.46 -14.63
N ALA A 69 -5.42 9.45 -13.58
CA ALA A 69 -6.88 9.34 -13.72
C ALA A 69 -7.45 10.54 -14.48
N SER A 70 -8.58 10.36 -15.15
CA SER A 70 -9.25 11.44 -15.88
C SER A 70 -9.89 12.50 -14.98
N LEU A 71 -10.17 12.16 -13.72
CA LEU A 71 -10.82 13.01 -12.73
C LEU A 71 -9.90 13.24 -11.52
N ASP A 72 -9.90 14.49 -11.02
CA ASP A 72 -9.09 14.91 -9.86
C ASP A 72 -9.86 14.87 -8.54
N MET A 73 -11.13 14.47 -8.55
CA MET A 73 -12.04 14.49 -7.40
C MET A 73 -11.50 13.68 -6.20
N ASN A 74 -10.73 12.65 -6.50
CA ASN A 74 -10.12 11.76 -5.51
C ASN A 74 -8.91 12.37 -4.79
N ALA A 75 -8.34 13.44 -5.33
CA ALA A 75 -7.13 14.08 -4.83
C ALA A 75 -7.41 15.44 -4.16
N ILE A 76 -8.61 15.98 -4.28
CA ILE A 76 -8.96 17.33 -3.81
C ILE A 76 -10.06 17.24 -2.75
N LYS A 77 -9.94 18.07 -1.72
CA LYS A 77 -11.04 18.40 -0.82
C LYS A 77 -11.31 19.90 -0.84
N GLN A 78 -12.57 20.27 -1.02
CA GLN A 78 -12.98 21.67 -1.03
C GLN A 78 -13.62 22.07 0.30
N TYR A 79 -13.17 23.20 0.84
CA TYR A 79 -13.69 23.78 2.08
C TYR A 79 -14.30 25.16 1.80
N LYS A 80 -15.41 25.47 2.48
CA LYS A 80 -16.02 26.80 2.51
C LYS A 80 -16.30 27.15 3.97
N ASN A 81 -15.84 28.30 4.43
CA ASN A 81 -15.99 28.73 5.83
C ASN A 81 -15.55 27.68 6.86
N ASN A 82 -14.40 27.02 6.63
CA ASN A 82 -13.88 25.92 7.44
C ASN A 82 -14.71 24.63 7.50
N GLU A 83 -15.85 24.56 6.82
CA GLU A 83 -16.67 23.36 6.66
C GLU A 83 -16.42 22.70 5.30
N ILE A 84 -16.53 21.37 5.26
CA ILE A 84 -16.43 20.60 4.01
C ILE A 84 -17.65 20.94 3.16
N VAL A 85 -17.45 21.30 1.89
CA VAL A 85 -18.57 21.51 0.97
C VAL A 85 -19.09 20.13 0.53
N ILE A 86 -20.22 19.70 1.10
CA ILE A 86 -20.83 18.39 0.85
C ILE A 86 -21.66 18.40 -0.45
N ASP A 87 -22.13 19.58 -0.88
CA ASP A 87 -23.11 19.73 -1.95
C ASP A 87 -22.43 20.00 -3.31
N ALA A 88 -22.51 19.02 -4.22
CA ALA A 88 -21.86 19.06 -5.53
C ALA A 88 -22.28 20.27 -6.38
N SER A 89 -23.50 20.77 -6.16
CA SER A 89 -24.07 21.93 -6.88
C SER A 89 -23.42 23.28 -6.54
N LYS A 90 -22.64 23.35 -5.45
CA LYS A 90 -21.99 24.58 -4.96
C LYS A 90 -20.46 24.56 -5.08
N LEU A 91 -19.90 23.50 -5.66
CA LEU A 91 -18.46 23.34 -5.82
C LEU A 91 -17.96 24.13 -7.03
N LYS A 92 -16.78 24.73 -6.90
CA LYS A 92 -16.07 25.22 -8.08
C LYS A 92 -15.41 24.02 -8.76
N ASP A 93 -15.37 24.01 -10.09
CA ASP A 93 -14.55 23.06 -10.84
C ASP A 93 -13.07 23.35 -10.54
N VAL A 94 -12.51 22.65 -9.56
CA VAL A 94 -11.09 22.73 -9.21
C VAL A 94 -10.37 21.60 -9.94
N LYS A 95 -9.34 21.95 -10.70
CA LYS A 95 -8.51 21.02 -11.46
C LYS A 95 -7.06 21.12 -11.01
N ILE A 96 -6.39 19.99 -10.88
CA ILE A 96 -4.96 19.96 -10.58
C ILE A 96 -4.18 20.08 -11.90
N ASN A 97 -3.36 21.12 -12.02
CA ASN A 97 -2.44 21.25 -13.14
C ASN A 97 -1.03 20.88 -12.66
N ILE A 98 -0.51 19.75 -13.16
CA ILE A 98 0.84 19.30 -12.86
C ILE A 98 1.79 20.03 -13.81
N SER A 99 2.54 21.01 -13.29
CA SER A 99 3.49 21.80 -14.08
C SER A 99 4.81 21.04 -14.31
N LYS A 100 5.27 20.29 -13.31
CA LYS A 100 6.57 19.63 -13.34
C LYS A 100 6.57 18.38 -12.46
N ILE A 101 7.07 17.27 -13.00
CA ILE A 101 7.37 16.06 -12.24
C ILE A 101 8.88 15.87 -12.29
N LEU A 102 9.50 15.73 -11.12
CA LEU A 102 10.93 15.46 -10.99
C LEU A 102 11.12 14.13 -10.28
N TRP A 103 11.88 13.24 -10.91
CA TRP A 103 12.39 12.05 -10.27
C TRP A 103 13.84 12.27 -9.86
N ARG A 104 14.15 12.06 -8.57
CA ARG A 104 15.50 12.17 -8.02
C ARG A 104 15.98 10.80 -7.55
N MET A 105 17.06 10.32 -8.15
CA MET A 105 17.78 9.11 -7.75
C MET A 105 19.18 9.50 -7.28
N PRO A 106 19.66 8.96 -6.13
CA PRO A 106 21.00 9.25 -5.66
C PRO A 106 22.04 8.62 -6.59
N ILE A 107 23.03 9.42 -7.01
CA ILE A 107 24.15 8.97 -7.84
C ILE A 107 25.39 8.85 -6.97
N VAL A 108 25.99 7.66 -6.92
CA VAL A 108 27.22 7.41 -6.18
C VAL A 108 28.41 7.60 -7.12
N LYS A 109 29.33 8.51 -6.76
CA LYS A 109 30.63 8.64 -7.41
C LYS A 109 31.66 7.85 -6.61
N VAL A 110 32.44 7.02 -7.28
CA VAL A 110 33.48 6.18 -6.68
C VAL A 110 34.87 6.65 -7.13
N SER A 111 35.92 6.33 -6.36
CA SER A 111 37.29 6.64 -6.79
C SER A 111 37.71 5.73 -7.95
N ASP A 112 38.79 6.09 -8.65
CA ASP A 112 39.27 5.34 -9.81
C ASP A 112 39.61 3.89 -9.46
N LYS A 113 40.10 3.64 -8.23
CA LYS A 113 40.40 2.29 -7.75
C LYS A 113 39.16 1.40 -7.70
N GLU A 114 38.07 1.87 -7.09
CA GLU A 114 36.81 1.12 -7.03
C GLU A 114 36.14 1.07 -8.41
N LYS A 115 36.27 2.13 -9.23
CA LYS A 115 35.76 2.12 -10.62
C LYS A 115 36.34 0.96 -11.43
N ILE A 116 37.64 0.69 -11.31
CA ILE A 116 38.28 -0.47 -11.96
C ILE A 116 37.67 -1.79 -11.47
N GLN A 117 37.37 -1.91 -10.18
CA GLN A 117 36.71 -3.11 -9.64
C GLN A 117 35.29 -3.28 -10.16
N LEU A 118 34.51 -2.20 -10.24
CA LEU A 118 33.16 -2.23 -10.82
C LEU A 118 33.19 -2.56 -12.31
N LEU A 119 34.15 -2.04 -13.07
CA LEU A 119 34.35 -2.41 -14.48
C LEU A 119 34.65 -3.90 -14.65
N LYS A 120 35.43 -4.50 -13.73
CA LYS A 120 35.61 -5.96 -13.71
C LYS A 120 34.28 -6.67 -13.51
N VAL A 121 33.42 -6.23 -12.59
CA VAL A 121 32.08 -6.83 -12.38
C VAL A 121 31.23 -6.76 -13.65
N VAL A 122 31.23 -5.62 -14.34
CA VAL A 122 30.52 -5.45 -15.62
C VAL A 122 31.06 -6.41 -16.68
N ASN A 123 32.39 -6.54 -16.80
CA ASN A 123 33.03 -7.42 -17.78
C ASN A 123 32.80 -8.92 -17.54
N HIS A 124 32.48 -9.33 -16.31
CA HIS A 124 32.11 -10.73 -16.05
C HIS A 124 30.74 -11.10 -16.65
N GLN A 125 29.93 -10.11 -17.08
CA GLN A 125 28.61 -10.29 -17.71
C GLN A 125 27.64 -11.20 -16.91
N LYS A 126 27.87 -11.34 -15.60
CA LYS A 126 27.02 -12.14 -14.73
C LYS A 126 25.82 -11.32 -14.30
N PRO A 127 24.58 -11.80 -14.53
CA PRO A 127 23.40 -11.11 -14.04
C PRO A 127 23.40 -11.02 -12.50
N LEU A 128 23.15 -9.82 -11.99
CA LEU A 128 22.98 -9.53 -10.58
C LEU A 128 21.57 -9.92 -10.16
N LYS A 129 21.48 -10.81 -9.17
CA LYS A 129 20.19 -11.11 -8.52
C LYS A 129 19.81 -9.96 -7.60
N CYS A 130 18.64 -9.39 -7.84
CA CYS A 130 18.06 -8.31 -7.05
C CYS A 130 16.77 -8.83 -6.42
N ALA A 131 16.84 -9.16 -5.13
CA ALA A 131 15.69 -9.56 -4.34
C ALA A 131 15.11 -8.33 -3.65
N PHE A 132 13.79 -8.18 -3.72
CA PHE A 132 13.03 -7.12 -3.07
C PHE A 132 11.58 -7.59 -2.88
N ARG A 133 10.85 -6.96 -1.99
CA ARG A 133 9.42 -7.17 -1.82
C ARG A 133 8.67 -6.25 -2.76
N SER A 134 7.71 -6.79 -3.50
CA SER A 134 6.82 -6.03 -4.35
C SER A 134 5.42 -6.07 -3.77
N TRP A 135 4.54 -5.21 -4.28
CA TRP A 135 3.14 -5.22 -3.89
C TRP A 135 2.21 -4.97 -5.08
N GLU A 136 1.09 -5.67 -5.06
CA GLU A 136 0.04 -5.59 -6.07
C GLU A 136 -1.27 -5.21 -5.39
N LEU A 137 -1.93 -4.15 -5.88
CA LEU A 137 -3.23 -3.71 -5.38
C LEU A 137 -4.33 -4.27 -6.29
N CYS A 138 -5.22 -5.06 -5.70
CA CYS A 138 -6.42 -5.56 -6.35
C CYS A 138 -7.64 -4.84 -5.78
N GLU A 139 -8.58 -4.48 -6.65
CA GLU A 139 -9.84 -3.82 -6.29
C GLU A 139 -11.02 -4.74 -6.67
N TYR A 140 -11.95 -4.92 -5.74
CA TYR A 140 -13.29 -5.42 -6.00
C TYR A 140 -14.27 -4.24 -5.93
N PRO A 141 -14.73 -3.72 -7.09
CA PRO A 141 -15.36 -2.40 -7.13
C PRO A 141 -16.72 -2.32 -6.42
N PHE A 142 -17.51 -3.39 -6.43
CA PHE A 142 -18.87 -3.38 -5.86
C PHE A 142 -19.17 -4.67 -5.13
N LEU A 143 -18.98 -4.69 -3.81
CA LEU A 143 -19.37 -5.83 -2.98
C LEU A 143 -20.90 -6.03 -3.01
N PRO A 144 -21.38 -7.27 -3.09
CA PRO A 144 -22.80 -7.57 -2.94
C PRO A 144 -23.25 -7.27 -1.50
N GLN A 145 -24.51 -6.87 -1.34
CA GLN A 145 -25.14 -6.58 -0.03
C GLN A 145 -25.48 -7.87 0.73
N ASN A 146 -24.49 -8.72 0.91
CA ASN A 146 -24.59 -9.97 1.65
C ASN A 146 -23.76 -9.86 2.94
N THR A 147 -24.01 -10.73 3.90
CA THR A 147 -23.20 -10.86 5.13
C THR A 147 -21.99 -11.76 4.95
N LEU A 148 -22.01 -12.64 3.95
CA LEU A 148 -20.91 -13.53 3.59
C LEU A 148 -20.57 -13.35 2.11
N HIS A 149 -19.30 -13.12 1.82
CA HIS A 149 -18.83 -13.03 0.43
C HIS A 149 -17.45 -13.65 0.26
N SER A 150 -17.25 -14.30 -0.89
CA SER A 150 -15.97 -14.89 -1.28
C SER A 150 -15.48 -14.24 -2.56
N TRP A 151 -14.29 -13.67 -2.51
CA TRP A 151 -13.64 -12.98 -3.61
C TRP A 151 -12.38 -13.75 -4.05
N LYS A 152 -12.37 -14.24 -5.29
CA LYS A 152 -11.15 -14.74 -5.95
C LYS A 152 -10.34 -13.57 -6.48
N VAL A 153 -9.18 -13.32 -5.88
CA VAL A 153 -8.30 -12.22 -6.24
C VAL A 153 -7.50 -12.63 -7.47
N LYS A 154 -7.65 -11.87 -8.56
CA LYS A 154 -6.82 -12.08 -9.75
C LYS A 154 -5.44 -11.49 -9.49
N THR A 155 -4.48 -12.35 -9.22
CA THR A 155 -3.08 -11.96 -9.04
C THR A 155 -2.31 -12.11 -10.34
N SER A 156 -1.22 -11.37 -10.49
CA SER A 156 -0.29 -11.58 -11.60
C SER A 156 0.34 -12.99 -11.56
N ASN A 157 0.64 -13.57 -12.72
CA ASN A 157 1.31 -14.88 -12.83
C ASN A 157 2.76 -14.89 -12.30
N LYS A 158 3.25 -13.75 -11.80
CA LYS A 158 4.62 -13.54 -11.29
C LYS A 158 4.68 -13.61 -9.76
N LEU A 159 3.57 -13.95 -9.12
CA LEU A 159 3.45 -13.96 -7.68
C LEU A 159 3.96 -15.31 -7.16
N GLU A 160 5.24 -15.40 -6.82
CA GLU A 160 5.83 -16.67 -6.37
C GLU A 160 5.49 -16.99 -4.91
N LYS A 161 5.45 -15.96 -4.03
CA LYS A 161 5.23 -16.14 -2.59
C LYS A 161 4.61 -14.91 -1.93
N PRO A 162 3.26 -14.76 -1.92
CA PRO A 162 2.60 -13.71 -1.16
C PRO A 162 2.89 -13.87 0.32
N ARG A 163 3.35 -12.83 1.00
CA ARG A 163 3.66 -12.86 2.44
C ARG A 163 2.59 -12.20 3.29
N TYR A 164 1.92 -11.20 2.75
CA TYR A 164 0.87 -10.47 3.47
C TYR A 164 -0.25 -10.11 2.53
N ALA A 165 -1.48 -10.14 3.05
CA ALA A 165 -2.63 -9.51 2.44
C ALA A 165 -3.13 -8.41 3.39
N ILE A 166 -3.16 -7.17 2.90
CA ILE A 166 -3.74 -6.04 3.63
C ILE A 166 -5.08 -5.73 2.96
N ILE A 167 -6.15 -5.85 3.72
CA ILE A 167 -7.52 -5.73 3.22
C ILE A 167 -8.16 -4.49 3.83
N GLY A 168 -8.88 -3.73 3.01
CA GLY A 168 -9.64 -2.57 3.46
C GLY A 168 -10.88 -2.36 2.63
N PHE A 169 -11.89 -1.73 3.23
CA PHE A 169 -13.16 -1.43 2.59
C PHE A 169 -13.35 0.08 2.49
N GLN A 170 -14.02 0.53 1.43
CA GLN A 170 -14.41 1.92 1.27
C GLN A 170 -15.86 1.98 0.80
N THR A 171 -16.69 2.72 1.52
CA THR A 171 -18.11 2.89 1.18
C THR A 171 -18.34 4.30 0.64
N ASP A 172 -18.77 4.41 -0.62
CA ASP A 172 -19.17 5.66 -1.28
C ASP A 172 -18.09 6.77 -1.29
N ARG A 173 -16.80 6.36 -1.33
CA ARG A 173 -15.66 7.31 -1.32
C ARG A 173 -15.12 7.63 -2.70
N LYS A 174 -15.23 6.70 -3.64
CA LYS A 174 -14.64 6.84 -4.97
C LYS A 174 -15.36 7.91 -5.76
N ASN A 175 -14.61 8.90 -6.25
CA ASN A 175 -15.10 10.09 -6.93
C ASN A 175 -16.07 10.94 -6.10
N SER A 176 -16.08 10.78 -4.78
CA SER A 176 -16.87 11.59 -3.86
C SER A 176 -16.03 12.73 -3.31
N VAL A 177 -16.60 13.93 -3.28
CA VAL A 177 -15.91 15.15 -2.81
C VAL A 177 -16.01 15.30 -1.29
N SER A 178 -17.06 14.75 -0.70
CA SER A 178 -17.37 14.92 0.73
C SER A 178 -16.51 14.01 1.60
N THR A 179 -16.16 12.82 1.10
CA THR A 179 -15.46 11.79 1.88
C THR A 179 -14.04 11.54 1.37
N PRO A 180 -13.01 11.53 2.24
CA PRO A 180 -11.66 11.16 1.84
C PRO A 180 -11.56 9.74 1.29
N MET A 181 -10.85 9.56 0.18
CA MET A 181 -10.36 8.26 -0.27
C MET A 181 -9.19 7.70 0.57
N SER A 182 -8.60 8.49 1.47
CA SER A 182 -7.51 8.03 2.31
C SER A 182 -7.98 7.11 3.44
N TYR A 183 -9.26 7.15 3.81
CA TYR A 183 -9.81 6.39 4.94
C TYR A 183 -10.41 5.06 4.48
N PHE A 184 -10.52 4.14 5.43
CA PHE A 184 -11.18 2.85 5.24
C PHE A 184 -12.32 2.71 6.25
N ASP A 185 -13.33 1.96 5.87
CA ASP A 185 -14.54 1.71 6.65
C ASP A 185 -14.48 0.29 7.24
N HIS A 186 -14.99 0.09 8.45
CA HIS A 186 -14.96 -1.23 9.10
C HIS A 186 -16.01 -2.20 8.53
N CYS A 187 -17.05 -1.69 7.86
CA CYS A 187 -18.16 -2.47 7.28
C CYS A 187 -18.77 -3.53 8.21
N LYS A 188 -18.66 -3.33 9.53
CA LYS A 188 -18.98 -4.30 10.59
C LYS A 188 -18.43 -5.71 10.31
N ILE A 189 -17.20 -5.78 9.83
CA ILE A 189 -16.52 -7.05 9.58
C ILE A 189 -16.38 -7.84 10.88
N LYS A 190 -16.66 -9.14 10.80
CA LYS A 190 -16.58 -10.08 11.90
C LYS A 190 -15.39 -11.01 11.72
N ASN A 191 -15.27 -11.62 10.53
CA ASN A 191 -14.18 -12.52 10.19
C ASN A 191 -13.69 -12.28 8.77
N VAL A 192 -12.39 -12.50 8.58
CA VAL A 192 -11.74 -12.53 7.27
C VAL A 192 -10.81 -13.72 7.21
N LYS A 193 -10.94 -14.52 6.16
CA LYS A 193 -10.06 -15.65 5.85
C LYS A 193 -9.47 -15.48 4.47
N VAL A 194 -8.17 -15.66 4.38
CA VAL A 194 -7.43 -15.67 3.13
C VAL A 194 -7.00 -17.10 2.88
N TYR A 195 -7.56 -17.67 1.82
CA TYR A 195 -7.21 -18.96 1.28
C TYR A 195 -6.09 -18.74 0.29
N LEU A 196 -4.95 -19.34 0.56
CA LEU A 196 -3.82 -19.39 -0.34
C LEU A 196 -3.64 -20.84 -0.79
N ASN A 197 -4.04 -21.14 -2.01
CA ASN A 197 -4.18 -22.50 -2.52
C ASN A 197 -5.08 -23.34 -1.58
N SER A 198 -4.49 -24.31 -0.87
CA SER A 198 -5.19 -25.19 0.07
C SER A 198 -5.06 -24.77 1.54
N GLU A 199 -4.28 -23.74 1.83
CA GLU A 199 -4.03 -23.25 3.20
C GLU A 199 -4.90 -22.03 3.53
N VAL A 200 -5.20 -21.82 4.81
CA VAL A 200 -6.10 -20.76 5.29
C VAL A 200 -5.42 -19.91 6.34
N PHE A 201 -5.52 -18.59 6.20
CA PHE A 201 -4.90 -17.60 7.07
C PHE A 201 -5.89 -16.48 7.45
N PRO A 202 -5.89 -15.99 8.69
CA PRO A 202 -5.33 -16.65 9.87
C PRO A 202 -6.05 -18.00 10.15
N TYR A 203 -5.39 -18.87 10.93
CA TYR A 203 -6.01 -20.13 11.36
C TYR A 203 -7.17 -19.89 12.33
N GLU A 204 -6.99 -18.93 13.24
CA GLU A 204 -8.02 -18.49 14.18
C GLU A 204 -8.82 -17.31 13.63
N ASP A 205 -10.12 -17.34 13.84
CA ASP A 205 -11.04 -16.27 13.45
C ASP A 205 -10.77 -14.98 14.24
N PHE A 206 -10.88 -13.82 13.57
CA PHE A 206 -10.73 -12.52 14.25
C PHE A 206 -11.85 -12.24 15.25
N GLN A 207 -13.06 -12.75 14.99
CA GLN A 207 -14.27 -12.59 15.80
C GLN A 207 -14.53 -11.15 16.25
N SER A 208 -14.36 -10.20 15.33
CA SER A 208 -14.52 -8.78 15.64
C SER A 208 -15.99 -8.38 15.78
N ASP A 209 -16.24 -7.51 16.74
CA ASP A 209 -17.52 -6.83 16.94
C ASP A 209 -17.23 -5.35 17.20
N PHE A 210 -17.43 -4.55 16.16
CA PHE A 210 -17.17 -3.11 16.23
C PHE A 210 -18.18 -2.38 17.11
N THR A 211 -19.40 -2.90 17.27
CA THR A 211 -20.43 -2.29 18.13
C THR A 211 -20.05 -2.40 19.60
N LYS A 212 -19.55 -3.57 20.02
CA LYS A 212 -19.06 -3.84 21.38
C LYS A 212 -17.59 -3.53 21.59
N ASN A 213 -16.93 -2.88 20.61
CA ASN A 213 -15.52 -2.51 20.65
C ASN A 213 -14.54 -3.71 20.81
N ARG A 214 -14.96 -4.90 20.39
CA ARG A 214 -14.15 -6.14 20.39
C ARG A 214 -13.39 -6.23 19.06
N MET A 215 -12.17 -5.70 19.03
CA MET A 215 -11.32 -5.70 17.84
C MET A 215 -9.84 -5.91 18.20
N ALA A 216 -9.58 -6.59 19.33
CA ALA A 216 -8.23 -6.75 19.86
C ALA A 216 -7.32 -7.49 18.88
N THR A 217 -7.80 -8.59 18.30
CA THR A 217 -7.04 -9.41 17.35
C THR A 217 -6.75 -8.66 16.05
N LEU A 218 -7.74 -7.95 15.50
CA LEU A 218 -7.55 -7.09 14.32
C LEU A 218 -6.51 -6.00 14.55
N TYR A 219 -6.64 -5.26 15.66
CA TYR A 219 -5.72 -4.18 15.99
C TYR A 219 -4.30 -4.71 16.28
N ARG A 220 -4.19 -5.89 16.91
CA ARG A 220 -2.90 -6.56 17.12
C ARG A 220 -2.24 -6.93 15.79
N ALA A 221 -2.97 -7.56 14.87
CA ALA A 221 -2.45 -7.93 13.56
C ALA A 221 -1.98 -6.70 12.77
N TYR A 222 -2.74 -5.61 12.83
CA TYR A 222 -2.34 -4.31 12.29
C TYR A 222 -1.03 -3.78 12.91
N ALA A 223 -0.95 -3.75 14.25
CA ALA A 223 0.19 -3.18 14.96
C ALA A 223 1.46 -4.03 14.81
N GLU A 224 1.34 -5.36 14.80
CA GLU A 224 2.48 -6.28 14.69
C GLU A 224 3.09 -6.33 13.27
N PHE A 225 2.42 -5.75 12.27
CA PHE A 225 2.91 -5.73 10.89
C PHE A 225 4.34 -5.17 10.80
N GLN A 226 4.66 -4.06 11.47
CA GLN A 226 6.00 -3.47 11.38
C GLN A 226 7.08 -4.41 11.91
N LYS A 227 6.80 -5.04 13.04
CA LYS A 227 7.70 -6.00 13.67
C LYS A 227 7.95 -7.20 12.75
N SER A 228 6.88 -7.77 12.19
CA SER A 228 6.98 -8.96 11.33
C SER A 228 7.56 -8.65 9.94
N TYR A 229 7.22 -7.49 9.37
CA TYR A 229 7.65 -7.11 8.02
C TYR A 229 9.04 -6.45 8.01
N TYR A 230 9.32 -5.49 8.89
CA TYR A 230 10.60 -4.77 8.92
C TYR A 230 11.64 -5.36 9.86
N GLY A 231 11.24 -6.30 10.74
CA GLY A 231 12.13 -6.83 11.77
C GLY A 231 12.41 -5.82 12.89
N HIS A 232 11.51 -4.85 13.12
CA HIS A 232 11.63 -3.93 14.24
C HIS A 232 11.41 -4.65 15.58
N ASP A 233 12.22 -4.35 16.58
CA ASP A 233 12.08 -4.97 17.91
C ASP A 233 10.78 -4.56 18.62
N ASN A 234 10.42 -3.29 18.45
CA ASN A 234 9.30 -2.64 19.11
C ASN A 234 8.10 -2.46 18.16
N VAL A 235 6.90 -2.55 18.74
CA VAL A 235 5.64 -2.32 18.03
C VAL A 235 5.18 -0.89 18.29
N THR A 236 5.29 -0.04 17.27
CA THR A 236 4.91 1.39 17.33
C THR A 236 3.95 1.73 16.20
N PRO A 237 2.67 1.34 16.30
CA PRO A 237 1.69 1.61 15.24
C PRO A 237 1.45 3.12 15.08
N LEU A 238 1.12 3.55 13.86
CA LEU A 238 0.70 4.93 13.58
C LEU A 238 -0.59 5.30 14.33
N LEU A 239 -1.64 4.48 14.13
CA LEU A 239 -2.97 4.76 14.65
C LEU A 239 -3.15 4.16 16.04
N THR A 240 -3.74 4.94 16.95
CA THR A 240 -4.25 4.41 18.21
C THR A 240 -5.46 3.50 17.94
N ARG A 241 -5.85 2.67 18.91
CA ARG A 241 -7.02 1.78 18.75
C ARG A 241 -8.30 2.54 18.38
N THR A 242 -8.51 3.73 18.92
CA THR A 242 -9.69 4.56 18.61
C THR A 242 -9.63 5.13 17.20
N ASP A 243 -8.44 5.57 16.77
CA ASP A 243 -8.24 6.16 15.45
C ASP A 243 -8.27 5.08 14.37
N PHE A 244 -7.72 3.90 14.65
CA PHE A 244 -7.81 2.71 13.80
C PHE A 244 -9.27 2.40 13.47
N LYS A 245 -10.16 2.32 14.48
CA LYS A 245 -11.59 2.06 14.26
C LYS A 245 -12.29 3.13 13.42
N LYS A 246 -11.92 4.40 13.59
CA LYS A 246 -12.62 5.54 12.95
C LYS A 246 -12.09 5.87 11.55
N LEU A 247 -10.79 5.75 11.35
CA LEU A 247 -10.09 6.27 10.17
C LEU A 247 -9.72 5.17 9.19
N SER A 248 -9.19 4.04 9.69
CA SER A 248 -8.63 3.01 8.81
C SER A 248 -8.53 1.64 9.51
N PRO A 249 -9.65 0.93 9.67
CA PRO A 249 -9.72 -0.41 10.25
C PRO A 249 -9.29 -1.44 9.21
N ILE A 250 -8.05 -1.32 8.74
CA ILE A 250 -7.44 -2.24 7.78
C ILE A 250 -7.06 -3.55 8.44
N ILE A 251 -7.20 -4.64 7.70
CA ILE A 251 -7.03 -5.99 8.18
C ILE A 251 -5.74 -6.51 7.60
N VAL A 252 -4.80 -6.87 8.45
CA VAL A 252 -3.52 -7.46 8.05
C VAL A 252 -3.59 -8.96 8.28
N VAL A 253 -3.40 -9.74 7.22
CA VAL A 253 -3.27 -11.19 7.28
C VAL A 253 -1.82 -11.55 6.97
N ASP A 254 -1.12 -12.05 7.97
CA ASP A 254 0.26 -12.54 7.85
C ASP A 254 0.24 -13.99 7.33
N MET A 255 0.82 -14.18 6.14
CA MET A 255 1.00 -15.47 5.48
C MET A 255 2.50 -15.78 5.32
N SER A 256 3.39 -15.04 5.98
CA SER A 256 4.83 -15.10 5.73
C SER A 256 5.48 -16.44 6.11
N ARG A 257 4.82 -17.21 6.97
CA ARG A 257 5.27 -18.53 7.47
C ARG A 257 4.69 -19.69 6.68
N GLN A 258 4.54 -19.53 5.37
CA GLN A 258 4.17 -20.61 4.47
C GLN A 258 5.23 -21.71 4.44
N ASN A 259 4.77 -22.94 4.19
CA ASN A 259 5.66 -24.07 3.98
C ASN A 259 6.48 -23.87 2.69
N ASP A 260 7.80 -24.02 2.79
CA ASP A 260 8.70 -23.90 1.63
C ASP A 260 8.51 -25.03 0.59
N ASN A 261 7.78 -26.10 0.96
CA ASN A 261 7.48 -27.22 0.07
C ASN A 261 6.27 -26.98 -0.85
N VAL A 262 5.61 -25.81 -0.78
CA VAL A 262 4.54 -25.48 -1.73
C VAL A 262 5.16 -25.34 -3.12
N LYS A 263 4.88 -26.33 -3.97
CA LYS A 263 5.27 -26.33 -5.38
C LYS A 263 4.89 -24.99 -6.00
N THR A 264 5.73 -24.49 -6.91
CA THR A 264 5.46 -23.36 -7.83
C THR A 264 4.28 -23.66 -8.76
N SER A 265 3.08 -23.81 -8.19
CA SER A 265 1.81 -23.77 -8.91
C SER A 265 1.35 -22.32 -9.00
N THR A 266 0.45 -22.05 -9.94
CA THR A 266 -0.29 -20.78 -9.99
C THR A 266 -0.90 -20.48 -8.63
N VAL A 267 -0.59 -19.32 -8.07
CA VAL A 267 -1.19 -18.86 -6.81
C VAL A 267 -2.68 -18.64 -7.00
N ASP A 268 -3.50 -19.41 -6.28
CA ASP A 268 -4.93 -19.14 -6.13
C ASP A 268 -5.15 -18.44 -4.78
N LEU A 269 -5.50 -17.15 -4.85
CA LEU A 269 -5.77 -16.33 -3.68
C LEU A 269 -7.27 -16.04 -3.60
N ARG A 270 -7.92 -16.50 -2.53
CA ARG A 270 -9.35 -16.27 -2.29
C ARG A 270 -9.56 -15.67 -0.91
N ILE A 271 -10.33 -14.60 -0.83
CA ILE A 271 -10.65 -13.90 0.42
C ILE A 271 -12.12 -14.16 0.73
N GLU A 272 -12.39 -14.77 1.89
CA GLU A 272 -13.72 -14.90 2.46
C GLU A 272 -13.91 -13.86 3.55
N MET A 273 -15.05 -13.19 3.51
CA MET A 273 -15.39 -12.07 4.37
C MET A 273 -16.76 -12.33 4.98
N GLU A 274 -16.85 -12.27 6.31
CA GLU A 274 -18.07 -12.38 7.09
C GLU A 274 -18.28 -11.09 7.87
N THR A 275 -19.45 -10.47 7.72
CA THR A 275 -19.87 -9.25 8.41
C THR A 275 -21.09 -9.52 9.30
N GLU A 276 -21.28 -8.68 10.31
CA GLU A 276 -22.46 -8.75 11.19
C GLU A 276 -23.75 -8.29 10.47
N GLU A 277 -23.62 -7.32 9.57
CA GLU A 277 -24.70 -6.80 8.72
C GLU A 277 -24.25 -6.81 7.26
N ALA A 278 -25.21 -6.77 6.32
CA ALA A 278 -24.90 -6.71 4.90
C ALA A 278 -23.95 -5.54 4.59
N PHE A 279 -23.00 -5.75 3.67
CA PHE A 279 -22.15 -4.66 3.21
C PHE A 279 -23.00 -3.47 2.74
N PRO A 280 -22.68 -2.23 3.16
CA PRO A 280 -23.40 -1.05 2.68
C PRO A 280 -23.38 -0.94 1.15
N PRO A 281 -24.39 -0.28 0.54
CA PRO A 281 -24.35 0.03 -0.89
C PRO A 281 -23.08 0.82 -1.26
N SER A 282 -22.60 0.66 -2.50
CA SER A 282 -21.40 1.34 -3.01
C SER A 282 -20.12 1.06 -2.21
N THR A 283 -20.00 -0.14 -1.64
CA THR A 283 -18.77 -0.57 -0.95
C THR A 283 -17.82 -1.26 -1.92
N SER A 284 -16.60 -0.76 -2.01
CA SER A 284 -15.47 -1.40 -2.69
C SER A 284 -14.56 -2.08 -1.67
N ALA A 285 -14.02 -3.25 -2.03
CA ALA A 285 -12.96 -3.90 -1.28
C ALA A 285 -11.61 -3.74 -1.99
N TYR A 286 -10.57 -3.52 -1.22
CA TYR A 286 -9.20 -3.42 -1.68
C TYR A 286 -8.36 -4.48 -0.99
N CYS A 287 -7.53 -5.19 -1.74
CA CYS A 287 -6.53 -6.10 -1.22
C CYS A 287 -5.16 -5.70 -1.76
N LEU A 288 -4.25 -5.32 -0.87
CA LEU A 288 -2.85 -5.12 -1.19
C LEU A 288 -2.08 -6.37 -0.80
N ILE A 289 -1.54 -7.05 -1.80
CA ILE A 289 -0.74 -8.25 -1.62
C ILE A 289 0.72 -7.83 -1.61
N LEU A 290 1.46 -8.18 -0.56
CA LEU A 290 2.91 -8.04 -0.53
C LEU A 290 3.54 -9.40 -0.78
N HIS A 291 4.48 -9.48 -1.71
CA HIS A 291 5.14 -10.73 -2.07
C HIS A 291 6.63 -10.51 -2.30
N ASP A 292 7.42 -11.56 -2.16
CA ASP A 292 8.84 -11.51 -2.54
C ASP A 292 8.95 -11.54 -4.08
N GLN A 293 9.95 -10.85 -4.61
CA GLN A 293 10.27 -10.84 -6.03
C GLN A 293 11.78 -10.86 -6.23
N ILE A 294 12.25 -11.69 -7.17
CA ILE A 294 13.65 -11.70 -7.59
C ILE A 294 13.71 -11.34 -9.07
N ILE A 295 14.50 -10.33 -9.40
CA ILE A 295 14.86 -10.01 -10.78
C ILE A 295 16.34 -10.25 -10.98
N THR A 296 16.72 -10.57 -12.21
CA THR A 296 18.11 -10.55 -12.64
C THR A 296 18.34 -9.32 -13.49
N TYR A 297 19.41 -8.60 -13.17
CA TYR A 297 19.82 -7.40 -13.89
C TYR A 297 21.23 -7.60 -14.44
N ASN A 298 21.44 -7.42 -15.74
CA ASN A 298 22.76 -7.50 -16.34
C ASN A 298 23.35 -6.09 -16.56
N PRO A 299 24.42 -5.72 -15.82
CA PRO A 299 25.03 -4.39 -15.94
C PRO A 299 25.72 -4.12 -17.29
N PHE A 300 26.00 -5.16 -18.08
CA PHE A 300 26.69 -5.02 -19.36
C PHE A 300 25.76 -4.53 -20.48
N ASN A 301 24.57 -5.12 -20.60
CA ASN A 301 23.60 -4.82 -21.66
C ASN A 301 22.32 -4.13 -21.15
N GLY A 302 22.15 -3.98 -19.83
CA GLY A 302 20.97 -3.38 -19.21
C GLY A 302 19.74 -4.30 -19.16
N GLU A 303 19.88 -5.58 -19.50
CA GLU A 303 18.77 -6.53 -19.55
C GLU A 303 18.23 -6.84 -18.15
N VAL A 304 16.90 -6.82 -18.01
CA VAL A 304 16.19 -7.19 -16.79
C VAL A 304 15.29 -8.38 -17.09
N ARG A 305 15.44 -9.47 -16.33
CA ARG A 305 14.53 -10.62 -16.38
C ARG A 305 13.92 -10.86 -15.01
N THR A 306 12.60 -10.97 -14.96
CA THR A 306 11.91 -11.51 -13.80
C THR A 306 12.18 -13.01 -13.75
N LEU A 307 12.66 -13.50 -12.60
CA LEU A 307 12.74 -14.94 -12.36
C LEU A 307 11.33 -15.47 -12.07
#